data_AF-A0A2G2BFG6-F1
#
_entry.id   AF-A0A2G2BFG6-F1
#
_cell.length_a   1.000
_cell.length_b   1.000
_cell.length_c   1.000
_cell.angle_alpha   90.00
_cell.angle_beta   90.00
_cell.angle_gamma   90.00
#
_symmetry.space_group_name_H-M   'P 1'
#
loop_
_entity.id
_entity.type
_entity.pdbx_description
1 polymer ?
#
loop_
_entity_poly.entity_id
_entity_poly.type
_entity_poly.pdbx_seq_one_letter_code
_entity_poly.pdbx_strand_id
1 'polypeptide(L)'
;MGPLWWFGLLEFISGSFGKAILFMYFQTQAYLMDLRFLKSLVNVVDEGSIAAAAQREGITASEISQRLQALEAELQVKLLLRSGRNVRPTPACFGLLPQIRRPLEEGRALTLSLA
;
A
#
# COMPACT_ATOMS: atom_id res chain seq x y z
N MET A 1 -19.19 -32.60 -5.94
CA MET A 1 -17.98 -33.43 -6.11
C MET A 1 -16.87 -32.54 -6.65
N GLY A 2 -16.05 -31.96 -5.77
CA GLY A 2 -14.91 -31.12 -6.16
C GLY A 2 -13.69 -32.00 -6.51
N PRO A 3 -12.80 -31.54 -7.40
CA PRO A 3 -11.64 -32.32 -7.82
C PRO A 3 -10.70 -32.62 -6.65
N LEU A 4 -10.32 -33.90 -6.51
CA LEU A 4 -9.51 -34.51 -5.42
C LEU A 4 -8.07 -33.95 -5.27
N TRP A 5 -7.71 -32.93 -6.04
CA TRP A 5 -6.37 -32.32 -6.05
C TRP A 5 -6.11 -31.36 -4.88
N TRP A 6 -7.15 -30.92 -4.16
CA TRP A 6 -6.99 -29.97 -3.04
C TRP A 6 -6.30 -30.58 -1.80
N PHE A 7 -6.45 -31.89 -1.56
CA PHE A 7 -5.84 -32.57 -0.40
C PHE A 7 -4.31 -32.71 -0.52
N GLY A 8 -3.78 -32.90 -1.73
CA GLY A 8 -2.33 -32.99 -1.96
C GLY A 8 -1.58 -31.66 -1.81
N LEU A 9 -2.30 -30.53 -1.93
CA LEU A 9 -1.73 -29.20 -1.74
C LEU A 9 -1.42 -28.90 -0.26
N LEU A 10 -2.21 -29.46 0.67
CA LEU A 10 -2.02 -29.27 2.12
C LEU A 10 -0.86 -30.09 2.68
N GLU A 11 -0.58 -31.28 2.14
CA GLU A 11 0.59 -32.08 2.53
C GLU A 11 1.92 -31.44 2.04
N PHE A 12 1.91 -30.82 0.86
CA PHE A 12 3.09 -30.15 0.29
C PHE A 12 3.53 -28.91 1.09
N ILE A 13 2.60 -28.23 1.77
CA ILE A 13 2.88 -27.04 2.61
C ILE A 13 3.57 -27.42 3.94
N SER A 14 3.61 -28.70 4.31
CA SER A 14 4.29 -29.17 5.52
C SER A 14 5.83 -29.24 5.39
N GLY A 15 6.36 -29.24 4.16
CA GLY A 15 7.79 -29.28 3.87
C GLY A 15 8.46 -27.91 3.75
N SER A 16 9.80 -27.85 3.89
CA SER A 16 10.60 -26.60 3.76
C SER A 16 10.37 -25.87 2.42
N PHE A 17 10.09 -26.63 1.34
CA PHE A 17 9.79 -26.09 0.01
C PHE A 17 8.41 -25.42 -0.06
N GLY A 18 7.39 -25.96 0.61
CA GLY A 18 6.06 -25.36 0.71
C GLY A 18 6.05 -24.08 1.55
N LYS A 19 6.85 -24.04 2.63
CA LYS A 19 7.12 -22.81 3.39
C LYS A 19 7.88 -21.78 2.54
N ALA A 20 8.86 -22.20 1.74
CA ALA A 20 9.58 -21.30 0.84
C ALA A 20 8.69 -20.74 -0.27
N ILE A 21 7.76 -21.53 -0.83
CA ILE A 21 6.80 -21.07 -1.83
C ILE A 21 5.78 -20.13 -1.20
N LEU A 22 5.19 -20.46 -0.04
CA LEU A 22 4.28 -19.55 0.65
C LEU A 22 4.99 -18.26 1.09
N PHE A 23 6.24 -18.37 1.55
CA PHE A 23 7.09 -17.23 1.88
C PHE A 23 7.43 -16.41 0.63
N MET A 24 7.75 -17.02 -0.50
CA MET A 24 8.02 -16.31 -1.75
C MET A 24 6.76 -15.66 -2.34
N TYR A 25 5.60 -16.32 -2.26
CA TYR A 25 4.30 -15.75 -2.62
C TYR A 25 3.93 -14.59 -1.69
N PHE A 26 4.15 -14.73 -0.38
CA PHE A 26 3.91 -13.67 0.59
C PHE A 26 4.88 -12.49 0.40
N GLN A 27 6.16 -12.75 0.13
CA GLN A 27 7.17 -11.75 -0.21
C GLN A 27 6.83 -11.04 -1.53
N THR A 28 6.33 -11.77 -2.53
CA THR A 28 5.91 -11.19 -3.82
C THR A 28 4.65 -10.33 -3.65
N GLN A 29 3.69 -10.76 -2.82
CA GLN A 29 2.52 -9.96 -2.46
C GLN A 29 2.88 -8.74 -1.60
N ALA A 30 3.89 -8.85 -0.74
CA ALA A 30 4.45 -7.72 0.01
C ALA A 30 5.23 -6.75 -0.91
N TYR A 31 5.85 -7.24 -1.99
CA TYR A 31 6.51 -6.40 -3.01
C TYR A 31 5.52 -5.69 -3.93
N LEU A 32 4.28 -6.18 -4.03
CA LEU A 32 3.18 -5.44 -4.65
C LEU A 32 2.67 -4.42 -3.65
N MET A 33 3.47 -3.39 -3.40
CA MET A 33 3.02 -2.20 -2.70
C MET A 33 1.71 -1.72 -3.33
N ASP A 34 0.66 -1.71 -2.52
CA ASP A 34 -0.65 -1.35 -2.99
C ASP A 34 -0.68 0.13 -3.38
N LEU A 35 -1.07 0.44 -4.62
CA LEU A 35 -1.22 1.82 -5.10
C LEU A 35 -2.15 2.65 -4.20
N ARG A 36 -3.05 2.01 -3.44
CA ARG A 36 -3.87 2.67 -2.41
C ARG A 36 -3.03 3.33 -1.33
N PHE A 37 -1.89 2.77 -0.94
CA PHE A 37 -1.04 3.30 0.13
C PHE A 37 -0.33 4.56 -0.35
N LEU A 38 0.18 4.51 -1.58
CA LEU A 38 0.77 5.64 -2.28
C LEU A 38 -0.25 6.76 -2.52
N LYS A 39 -1.48 6.41 -2.93
CA LYS A 39 -2.60 7.35 -3.04
C LYS A 39 -2.92 8.01 -1.70
N SER A 40 -2.97 7.24 -0.61
CA SER A 40 -3.20 7.78 0.73
C SER A 40 -2.08 8.71 1.20
N LEU A 41 -0.82 8.43 0.86
CA LEU A 41 0.28 9.37 1.11
C LEU A 41 0.06 10.69 0.38
N VAL A 42 -0.21 10.63 -0.92
CA VAL A 42 -0.44 11.83 -1.74
C VAL A 42 -1.60 12.65 -1.20
N ASN A 43 -2.73 12.01 -0.88
CA ASN A 43 -3.89 12.71 -0.31
C ASN A 43 -3.55 13.35 1.05
N VAL A 44 -2.83 12.66 1.93
CA VAL A 44 -2.45 13.24 3.24
C VAL A 44 -1.52 14.43 3.09
N VAL A 45 -0.60 14.39 2.12
CA VAL A 45 0.28 15.54 1.83
C VAL A 45 -0.53 16.70 1.26
N ASP A 46 -1.45 16.43 0.32
CA ASP A 46 -2.26 17.46 -0.33
C ASP A 46 -3.24 18.13 0.65
N GLU A 47 -3.83 17.36 1.57
CA GLU A 47 -4.76 17.87 2.57
C GLU A 47 -4.07 18.42 3.84
N GLY A 48 -2.80 18.07 4.08
CA GLY A 48 -2.06 18.39 5.30
C GLY A 48 -2.62 17.72 6.57
N SER A 49 -3.58 16.80 6.44
CA SER A 49 -4.25 16.13 7.55
C SER A 49 -4.70 14.72 7.19
N ILE A 50 -4.46 13.78 8.11
CA ILE A 50 -4.95 12.39 7.99
C ILE A 50 -6.48 12.34 8.03
N ALA A 51 -7.11 13.19 8.85
CA ALA A 51 -8.57 13.20 8.98
C ALA A 51 -9.26 13.68 7.69
N ALA A 52 -8.74 14.75 7.08
CA ALA A 52 -9.25 15.28 5.81
C ALA A 52 -9.05 14.28 4.66
N ALA A 53 -7.86 13.65 4.57
CA ALA A 53 -7.60 12.60 3.59
C ALA A 53 -8.53 11.39 3.77
N ALA A 54 -8.84 11.02 5.01
CA ALA A 54 -9.73 9.90 5.32
C ALA A 54 -11.16 10.17 4.85
N GLN A 55 -11.66 11.39 5.07
CA GLN A 55 -12.94 11.84 4.54
C GLN A 55 -12.95 11.80 3.00
N ARG A 56 -11.88 12.28 2.37
CA ARG A 56 -11.75 12.28 0.90
C ARG A 56 -11.72 10.87 0.30
N GLU A 57 -11.13 9.90 1.00
CA GLU A 57 -11.08 8.50 0.56
C GLU A 57 -12.30 7.67 0.99
N GLY A 58 -13.19 8.21 1.84
CA GLY A 58 -14.35 7.48 2.35
C GLY A 58 -13.99 6.35 3.31
N ILE A 59 -12.87 6.47 4.03
CA ILE A 59 -12.37 5.45 4.97
C ILE A 59 -12.05 6.07 6.35
N THR A 60 -11.63 5.24 7.30
CA THR A 60 -11.29 5.73 8.64
C THR A 60 -9.87 6.33 8.70
N ALA A 61 -9.66 7.30 9.59
CA ALA A 61 -8.33 7.89 9.84
C ALA A 61 -7.31 6.85 10.39
N SER A 62 -7.79 5.81 11.07
CA SER A 62 -6.97 4.68 11.51
C SER A 62 -6.46 3.86 10.33
N GLU A 63 -7.32 3.60 9.35
CA GLU A 63 -6.95 2.87 8.14
C GLU A 63 -5.89 3.62 7.32
N ILE A 64 -6.05 4.94 7.11
CA ILE A 64 -5.00 5.76 6.50
C ILE A 64 -3.72 5.69 7.32
N SER A 65 -3.80 5.84 8.65
CA SER A 65 -2.62 5.78 9.50
C SER A 65 -1.87 4.45 9.37
N GLN A 66 -2.59 3.33 9.30
CA GLN A 66 -2.02 2.00 9.10
C GLN A 66 -1.36 1.86 7.73
N ARG A 67 -2.01 2.29 6.65
CA ARG A 67 -1.43 2.29 5.30
C ARG A 67 -0.13 3.10 5.24
N LEU A 68 -0.12 4.28 5.85
CA LEU A 68 1.08 5.13 5.90
C LEU A 68 2.19 4.50 6.76
N GLN A 69 1.85 3.87 7.88
CA GLN A 69 2.83 3.17 8.73
C GLN A 69 3.43 1.97 8.00
N ALA A 70 2.61 1.18 7.30
CA ALA A 70 3.07 0.08 6.47
C ALA A 70 3.99 0.58 5.36
N LEU A 71 3.63 1.68 4.69
CA LEU A 71 4.46 2.33 3.67
C LEU A 71 5.82 2.79 4.21
N GLU A 72 5.85 3.49 5.35
CA GLU A 72 7.10 3.90 5.97
C GLU A 72 7.94 2.70 6.44
N ALA A 73 7.30 1.62 6.90
CA ALA A 73 7.98 0.40 7.32
C ALA A 73 8.57 -0.37 6.14
N GLU A 74 7.87 -0.46 5.02
CA GLU A 74 8.37 -1.11 3.82
C GLU A 74 9.56 -0.35 3.23
N LEU A 75 9.47 0.98 3.17
CA LEU A 75 10.53 1.84 2.66
C LEU A 75 11.65 2.11 3.66
N GLN A 76 11.49 1.71 4.93
CA GLN A 76 12.41 1.97 6.04
C GLN A 76 12.77 3.47 6.18
N VAL A 77 11.85 4.36 5.80
CA VAL A 77 12.06 5.81 5.76
C VAL A 77 10.82 6.52 6.30
N LYS A 78 11.04 7.55 7.13
CA LYS A 78 9.97 8.45 7.57
C LYS A 78 9.59 9.40 6.44
N LEU A 79 8.32 9.36 6.06
CA LEU A 79 7.77 10.18 4.99
C LEU A 79 6.99 11.38 5.55
N LEU A 80 6.44 11.26 6.77
CA LEU A 80 5.58 12.27 7.35
C LEU A 80 6.02 12.65 8.76
N LEU A 81 6.09 13.95 9.02
CA LEU A 81 6.22 14.55 10.34
C LEU A 81 4.82 14.89 10.85
N ARG A 82 4.44 14.30 11.99
CA ARG A 82 3.14 14.55 12.62
C ARG A 82 3.30 15.57 13.75
N SER A 83 2.51 16.63 13.73
CA SER A 83 2.44 17.63 14.79
C SER A 83 0.98 17.87 15.17
N GLY A 84 0.52 17.12 16.17
CA GLY A 84 -0.89 17.10 16.57
C GLY A 84 -1.81 16.65 15.43
N ARG A 85 -2.70 17.54 14.99
CA ARG A 85 -3.64 17.28 13.89
C ARG A 85 -3.07 17.55 12.49
N ASN A 86 -1.90 18.20 12.43
CA ASN A 86 -1.26 18.59 11.19
C ASN A 86 -0.19 17.58 10.79
N VAL A 87 -0.05 17.37 9.49
CA VAL A 87 0.98 16.52 8.91
C VAL A 87 1.82 17.34 7.94
N ARG A 88 3.14 17.14 7.97
CA ARG A 88 4.09 17.74 7.05
C ARG A 88 4.93 16.67 6.37
N PRO A 89 5.15 16.73 5.05
CA PRO A 89 6.07 15.83 4.36
C PRO A 89 7.53 16.05 4.81
N THR A 90 8.29 14.96 4.90
CA THR A 90 9.75 15.00 5.05
C THR A 90 10.42 15.32 3.71
N PRO A 91 11.72 15.69 3.70
CA PRO A 91 12.48 15.83 2.45
C PRO A 91 12.46 14.55 1.59
N ALA A 92 12.51 13.37 2.22
CA ALA A 92 12.40 12.09 1.52
C ALA A 92 11.04 11.93 0.83
N CYS A 93 9.96 12.29 1.51
CA CYS A 93 8.63 12.30 0.89
C CYS A 93 8.56 13.25 -0.30
N PHE A 94 9.06 14.48 -0.17
CA PHE A 94 9.10 15.43 -1.29
C PHE A 94 9.84 14.88 -2.53
N GLY A 95 10.96 14.18 -2.34
CA GLY A 95 11.69 13.56 -3.45
C GLY A 95 10.93 12.40 -4.12
N LEU A 96 10.07 11.71 -3.38
CA LEU A 96 9.27 10.59 -3.88
C LEU A 96 7.96 11.02 -4.55
N LEU A 97 7.35 12.13 -4.13
CA LEU A 97 6.05 12.57 -4.63
C LEU A 97 5.93 12.63 -6.16
N PRO A 98 6.90 13.18 -6.92
CA PRO A 98 6.82 13.21 -8.38
C PRO A 98 6.78 11.79 -8.99
N GLN A 99 7.54 10.86 -8.42
CA GLN A 99 7.62 9.48 -8.89
C GLN A 99 6.34 8.69 -8.58
N ILE A 100 5.64 9.06 -7.49
CA ILE A 100 4.39 8.45 -7.08
C ILE A 100 3.19 8.99 -7.87
N ARG A 101 3.15 10.29 -8.15
CA ARG A 101 2.00 10.92 -8.84
C ARG A 101 1.85 10.41 -10.27
N ARG A 102 2.96 10.24 -10.99
CA ARG A 102 2.96 9.76 -12.38
C ARG A 102 2.18 8.43 -12.58
N PRO A 103 2.50 7.32 -11.90
CA PRO A 103 1.77 6.06 -12.07
C PRO A 103 0.31 6.14 -11.61
N LEU A 104 -0.02 6.99 -10.63
CA LEU A 104 -1.41 7.22 -10.20
C LEU A 104 -2.24 7.94 -11.28
N GLU A 105 -1.63 8.91 -11.96
CA GLU A 105 -2.24 9.62 -13.08
C GLU A 105 -2.41 8.72 -14.30
N GLU A 106 -1.39 7.93 -14.64
CA GLU A 106 -1.43 6.94 -15.73
C GLU A 106 -2.54 5.91 -15.48
N GLY A 107 -2.61 5.35 -14.27
CA GLY A 107 -3.68 4.41 -13.89
C GLY A 107 -5.07 5.02 -14.02
N ARG A 108 -5.24 6.28 -13.59
CA ARG A 108 -6.50 7.01 -13.73
C ARG A 108 -6.86 7.28 -15.20
N ALA A 109 -5.89 7.64 -16.02
CA ALA A 109 -6.09 7.88 -17.45
C ALA A 109 -6.60 6.63 -18.17
N LEU A 110 -6.03 5.45 -17.84
CA LEU A 110 -6.48 4.17 -18.38
C LEU A 110 -7.94 3.88 -18.04
N THR A 111 -8.34 4.08 -16.78
CA THR A 111 -9.75 3.89 -16.36
C THR A 111 -10.70 4.79 -17.15
N LEU A 112 -10.31 6.05 -17.39
CA LEU A 112 -11.13 7.00 -18.16
C LEU A 112 -11.17 6.67 -19.66
N SER A 113 -10.11 6.09 -20.22
CA SER A 113 -10.07 5.71 -21.64
C SER A 113 -10.93 4.48 -21.98
N LEU A 114 -11.34 3.72 -20.96
CA LEU A 114 -12.16 2.51 -21.09
C LEU A 114 -13.64 2.76 -20.76
N ALA A 115 -14.01 3.98 -20.38
CA ALA A 115 -15.36 4.41 -20.04
C ALA A 115 -15.98 5.21 -21.19
#